data_AF-A0A9D6ZZL3-F1
#
_entry.id   AF-A0A9D6ZZL3-F1
#
_cell.length_a   1.000
_cell.length_b   1.000
_cell.length_c   1.000
_cell.angle_alpha   90.00
_cell.angle_beta   90.00
_cell.angle_gamma   90.00
#
_symmetry.space_group_name_H-M   'P 1'
#
loop_
_entity.id
_entity.type
_entity.pdbx_description
1 polymer ?
#
loop_
_entity_poly.entity_id
_entity_poly.type
_entity_poly.pdbx_seq_one_letter_code
_entity_poly.pdbx_strand_id
1 'polypeptide(L)'
;MPRFAIKSIFLFLIFTFILVLFFAIASFDHRAPIASAGKLLAGGSQTIFIPLVSSQTISTPPSASRRVHAPTYPAEIWWGGTGIFWFGKITQSENYADVRVAHNSTDLYIRVTVTDRRIWCNTNASATDPTAWDTIALSLDLNGNRSAAPDTNDYRLIAPFNAGVGCVNGTWTRAYRGTGATWSPTNTAFFTDAWYRGLGGPNQNADNEGWVITFQIPFSSFGMARAPNPGTAWGLGVTLYDRDSSTNTFIPSKSWPQTFASDQPNTWGQLVFGLPPAYSAPPATPRATITIKQGLNGASVPDADVGAWTTCGAGLDLWTQWGEKNYAGQTQVNIQNQEDVSDWPCFSKYYVTFPLTALPAGKQIISSTLTLYQFGNSGQGWTPPPWRSLIQVLTVNDNWNEATLNWNNAPLAGELISQSNVDPLDTVPPWPGIPRTWDVSAAVANAYASGLPARLVLYSADRPMHSGKYFYTSDASPEGRPMLQVVWGDP
;
A
#
# COMPACT_ATOMS: atom_id res chain seq x y z
N MET A 1 48.65 40.76 14.62
CA MET A 1 49.19 39.41 14.37
C MET A 1 48.79 38.99 12.96
N PRO A 2 49.75 38.78 12.05
CA PRO A 2 49.48 38.68 10.60
C PRO A 2 49.72 37.27 10.00
N ARG A 3 49.08 37.02 8.84
CA ARG A 3 49.48 36.16 7.69
C ARG A 3 49.57 34.64 7.95
N PHE A 4 49.19 33.74 7.03
CA PHE A 4 49.66 33.62 5.64
C PHE A 4 48.71 32.79 4.76
N ALA A 5 48.65 33.18 3.49
CA ALA A 5 48.27 32.37 2.34
C ALA A 5 49.53 31.80 1.64
N ILE A 6 49.33 31.03 0.56
CA ILE A 6 50.27 30.54 -0.50
C ILE A 6 50.55 29.03 -0.36
N LYS A 7 49.96 28.14 -1.18
CA LYS A 7 50.28 27.72 -2.58
C LYS A 7 51.63 26.99 -2.75
N SER A 8 51.53 25.77 -3.33
CA SER A 8 52.32 25.26 -4.47
C SER A 8 53.58 24.36 -4.28
N ILE A 9 53.48 23.14 -4.88
CA ILE A 9 54.45 22.45 -5.79
C ILE A 9 55.45 21.39 -5.22
N PHE A 10 55.67 20.34 -6.05
CA PHE A 10 56.60 19.18 -6.06
C PHE A 10 56.07 17.87 -5.42
N LEU A 11 55.67 16.78 -6.13
CA LEU A 11 56.19 16.04 -7.30
C LEU A 11 57.55 15.34 -7.05
N PHE A 12 57.57 14.03 -6.74
CA PHE A 12 58.16 12.94 -7.56
C PHE A 12 58.45 11.63 -6.79
N LEU A 13 58.13 10.49 -7.46
CA LEU A 13 58.73 9.14 -7.40
C LEU A 13 58.63 8.31 -6.09
N ILE A 14 57.90 7.19 -6.15
CA ILE A 14 58.49 5.85 -6.28
C ILE A 14 57.49 4.94 -7.00
N PHE A 15 58.01 4.32 -8.05
CA PHE A 15 57.37 3.47 -9.03
C PHE A 15 58.22 2.21 -9.04
N THR A 16 57.77 1.11 -8.43
CA THR A 16 58.41 -0.20 -8.61
C THR A 16 57.44 -1.33 -8.27
N PHE A 17 56.76 -1.90 -9.27
CA PHE A 17 57.06 -3.25 -9.75
C PHE A 17 56.17 -3.60 -10.95
N ILE A 18 56.80 -3.72 -12.11
CA ILE A 18 56.27 -4.16 -13.39
C ILE A 18 56.87 -5.54 -13.70
N LEU A 19 56.05 -6.42 -14.27
CA LEU A 19 56.35 -7.63 -15.07
C LEU A 19 57.25 -8.72 -14.45
N VAL A 20 56.73 -9.94 -14.37
CA VAL A 20 56.95 -11.04 -15.33
C VAL A 20 56.20 -12.27 -14.78
N LEU A 21 55.11 -12.69 -15.42
CA LEU A 21 54.93 -14.08 -15.85
C LEU A 21 53.72 -14.19 -16.80
N PHE A 22 54.01 -14.71 -17.98
CA PHE A 22 53.11 -14.96 -19.09
C PHE A 22 52.71 -16.45 -19.10
N PHE A 23 51.55 -16.75 -19.71
CA PHE A 23 51.07 -18.06 -20.23
C PHE A 23 50.53 -19.13 -19.25
N ALA A 24 49.21 -19.32 -19.23
CA ALA A 24 48.46 -20.27 -20.10
C ALA A 24 47.26 -20.97 -19.41
N ILE A 25 46.25 -21.29 -20.25
CA ILE A 25 45.14 -22.27 -20.09
C ILE A 25 43.91 -21.74 -19.33
N ALA A 26 42.94 -21.10 -19.99
CA ALA A 26 41.88 -21.64 -20.87
C ALA A 26 40.60 -22.08 -20.10
N SER A 27 39.56 -21.27 -20.29
CA SER A 27 38.14 -21.55 -20.43
C SER A 27 37.64 -22.96 -20.06
N PHE A 28 36.85 -23.05 -18.98
CA PHE A 28 35.88 -24.13 -18.82
C PHE A 28 34.47 -23.58 -19.05
N ASP A 29 34.07 -23.67 -20.31
CA ASP A 29 32.69 -23.66 -20.76
C ASP A 29 32.22 -25.12 -20.71
N HIS A 30 31.28 -25.44 -19.81
CA HIS A 30 30.71 -26.79 -19.73
C HIS A 30 29.29 -26.80 -20.29
N ARG A 31 29.23 -26.82 -21.62
CA ARG A 31 28.15 -27.49 -22.37
C ARG A 31 28.76 -28.44 -23.38
N ALA A 32 28.61 -29.74 -23.13
CA ALA A 32 28.53 -30.72 -24.19
C ALA A 32 27.84 -32.01 -23.71
N PRO A 33 27.24 -32.76 -24.64
CA PRO A 33 26.08 -33.61 -24.42
C PRO A 33 26.46 -35.05 -24.10
N ILE A 34 25.54 -35.81 -23.52
CA ILE A 34 25.63 -37.28 -23.54
C ILE A 34 24.44 -37.83 -24.32
N ALA A 35 24.78 -38.33 -25.50
CA ALA A 35 23.92 -39.14 -26.34
C ALA A 35 23.66 -40.51 -25.70
N SER A 36 22.48 -41.02 -25.99
CA SER A 36 22.03 -42.39 -25.76
C SER A 36 22.93 -43.42 -26.44
N ALA A 37 23.30 -44.47 -25.70
CA ALA A 37 23.51 -45.81 -26.25
C ALA A 37 23.16 -46.84 -25.17
N GLY A 38 22.07 -47.57 -25.39
CA GLY A 38 21.67 -48.70 -24.55
C GLY A 38 22.56 -49.93 -24.77
N LYS A 39 22.73 -50.71 -23.71
CA LYS A 39 22.94 -52.15 -23.79
C LYS A 39 22.22 -52.81 -22.61
N LEU A 40 21.17 -53.55 -22.94
CA LEU A 40 20.46 -54.44 -22.02
C LEU A 40 21.46 -55.46 -21.44
N LEU A 41 21.44 -55.62 -20.12
CA LEU A 41 21.78 -56.87 -19.47
C LEU A 41 20.59 -57.28 -18.60
N ALA A 42 20.18 -58.53 -18.79
CA ALA A 42 19.01 -59.15 -18.24
C ALA A 42 19.17 -59.49 -16.74
N GLY A 43 18.06 -59.42 -16.00
CA GLY A 43 17.87 -60.19 -14.77
C GLY A 43 17.49 -59.38 -13.53
N GLY A 44 16.22 -59.46 -13.14
CA GLY A 44 15.73 -59.08 -11.80
C GLY A 44 14.80 -57.88 -11.80
N SER A 45 13.50 -58.12 -11.64
CA SER A 45 12.51 -57.06 -11.37
C SER A 45 12.78 -56.50 -9.96
N GLN A 46 13.45 -55.36 -9.87
CA GLN A 46 13.40 -54.49 -8.71
C GLN A 46 12.69 -53.21 -9.11
N THR A 47 11.50 -53.01 -8.54
CA THR A 47 10.80 -51.73 -8.61
C THR A 47 11.50 -50.78 -7.66
N ILE A 48 12.35 -49.90 -8.19
CA ILE A 48 12.99 -48.83 -7.41
C ILE A 48 11.98 -47.69 -7.29
N PHE A 49 11.48 -47.45 -6.08
CA PHE A 49 10.74 -46.23 -5.75
C PHE A 49 11.76 -45.12 -5.54
N ILE A 50 11.96 -44.28 -6.55
CA ILE A 50 12.67 -43.02 -6.37
C ILE A 50 11.66 -42.03 -5.79
N PRO A 51 11.82 -41.53 -4.55
CA PRO A 51 10.99 -40.44 -4.08
C PRO A 51 11.24 -39.25 -5.00
N LEU A 52 10.19 -38.78 -5.68
CA LEU A 52 10.23 -37.54 -6.42
C LEU A 52 10.36 -36.41 -5.39
N VAL A 53 11.59 -36.06 -5.02
CA VAL A 53 11.85 -34.79 -4.36
C VAL A 53 11.70 -33.73 -5.44
N SER A 54 10.46 -33.31 -5.69
CA SER A 54 10.20 -32.04 -6.31
C SER A 54 10.82 -31.01 -5.37
N SER A 55 11.92 -30.39 -5.78
CA SER A 55 12.26 -29.09 -5.24
C SER A 55 11.08 -28.20 -5.60
N GLN A 56 10.13 -28.06 -4.67
CA GLN A 56 9.24 -26.93 -4.68
C GLN A 56 10.17 -25.73 -4.53
N THR A 57 10.60 -25.17 -5.66
CA THR A 57 10.72 -23.72 -5.71
C THR A 57 9.38 -23.25 -5.17
N ILE A 58 9.39 -22.67 -3.97
CA ILE A 58 8.26 -21.91 -3.45
C ILE A 58 8.09 -20.81 -4.48
N SER A 59 7.33 -21.11 -5.54
CA SER A 59 6.80 -20.11 -6.42
C SER A 59 5.93 -19.31 -5.50
N THR A 60 6.38 -18.10 -5.19
CA THR A 60 5.54 -17.06 -4.63
C THR A 60 4.21 -17.16 -5.38
N PRO A 61 3.09 -17.47 -4.72
CA PRO A 61 1.81 -17.48 -5.41
C PRO A 61 1.69 -16.15 -6.17
N PRO A 62 1.14 -16.14 -7.39
CA PRO A 62 0.93 -14.88 -8.11
C PRO A 62 0.29 -13.92 -7.12
N SER A 63 0.99 -12.83 -6.81
CA SER A 63 0.54 -11.87 -5.80
C SER A 63 -0.88 -11.51 -6.17
N ALA A 64 -1.85 -11.88 -5.33
CA ALA A 64 -3.25 -11.59 -5.58
C ALA A 64 -3.35 -10.11 -5.99
N SER A 65 -3.99 -9.84 -7.13
CA SER A 65 -4.05 -8.48 -7.67
C SER A 65 -4.56 -7.54 -6.58
N ARG A 66 -3.81 -6.47 -6.29
CA ARG A 66 -4.22 -5.48 -5.30
C ARG A 66 -5.47 -4.78 -5.78
N ARG A 67 -6.42 -4.58 -4.89
CA ARG A 67 -7.75 -4.10 -5.23
C ARG A 67 -8.21 -3.02 -4.25
N VAL A 68 -8.67 -1.91 -4.80
CA VAL A 68 -9.36 -0.85 -4.06
C VAL A 68 -10.83 -0.83 -4.47
N HIS A 69 -11.70 -0.70 -3.48
CA HIS A 69 -13.12 -0.49 -3.69
C HIS A 69 -13.42 1.01 -3.74
N ALA A 70 -14.29 1.43 -4.66
CA ALA A 70 -14.78 2.79 -4.77
C ALA A 70 -16.23 2.84 -4.28
N PRO A 71 -16.51 3.22 -3.02
CA PRO A 71 -17.86 3.35 -2.52
C PRO A 71 -18.64 4.41 -3.31
N THR A 72 -19.96 4.21 -3.40
CA THR A 72 -20.85 5.12 -4.10
C THR A 72 -21.45 6.16 -3.14
N TYR A 73 -21.57 7.39 -3.60
CA TYR A 73 -22.22 8.50 -2.91
C TYR A 73 -23.32 9.11 -3.77
N PRO A 74 -24.41 9.63 -3.16
CA PRO A 74 -25.52 10.21 -3.91
C PRO A 74 -25.17 11.55 -4.56
N ALA A 75 -24.21 12.29 -4.01
CA ALA A 75 -23.79 13.61 -4.51
C ALA A 75 -22.31 13.87 -4.17
N GLU A 76 -22.03 14.74 -3.19
CA GLU A 76 -20.68 15.07 -2.72
C GLU A 76 -20.01 13.84 -2.08
N ILE A 77 -18.72 13.69 -2.36
CA ILE A 77 -17.91 12.61 -1.78
C ILE A 77 -17.58 12.93 -0.33
N TRP A 78 -18.03 12.06 0.58
CA TRP A 78 -17.53 12.08 1.95
C TRP A 78 -16.20 11.33 2.03
N TRP A 79 -15.09 12.07 2.04
CA TRP A 79 -13.72 11.52 2.07
C TRP A 79 -13.44 10.57 3.25
N GLY A 80 -14.17 10.74 4.36
CA GLY A 80 -14.04 9.87 5.55
C GLY A 80 -14.47 8.42 5.32
N GLY A 81 -15.27 8.15 4.28
CA GLY A 81 -15.82 6.83 3.98
C GLY A 81 -15.41 6.26 2.63
N THR A 82 -14.33 6.77 2.03
CA THR A 82 -13.84 6.29 0.74
C THR A 82 -12.98 5.05 0.89
N GLY A 83 -12.83 4.25 -0.16
CA GLY A 83 -11.79 3.22 -0.17
C GLY A 83 -10.41 3.87 -0.12
N ILE A 84 -9.45 3.19 0.52
CA ILE A 84 -8.09 3.70 0.69
C ILE A 84 -7.04 2.63 0.37
N PHE A 85 -5.95 3.05 -0.24
CA PHE A 85 -4.72 2.28 -0.36
C PHE A 85 -3.51 3.23 -0.31
N TRP A 86 -2.31 2.67 -0.26
CA TRP A 86 -1.08 3.46 -0.13
C TRP A 86 0.11 2.81 -0.81
N PHE A 87 1.16 3.61 -1.02
CA PHE A 87 2.46 3.19 -1.54
C PHE A 87 3.53 4.27 -1.29
N GLY A 88 4.80 3.92 -1.53
CA GLY A 88 5.93 4.83 -1.32
C GLY A 88 6.52 4.71 0.09
N LYS A 89 7.38 5.66 0.46
CA LYS A 89 8.15 5.69 1.70
C LYS A 89 8.35 7.12 2.16
N ILE A 90 8.59 7.30 3.45
CA ILE A 90 8.95 8.59 4.04
C ILE A 90 10.45 8.55 4.33
N THR A 91 11.22 9.17 3.46
CA THR A 91 12.66 9.40 3.64
C THR A 91 12.99 10.84 3.27
N GLN A 92 14.28 11.20 3.25
CA GLN A 92 14.68 12.55 2.85
C GLN A 92 14.47 12.87 1.36
N SER A 93 14.27 11.86 0.52
CA SER A 93 14.24 11.95 -0.95
C SER A 93 13.25 10.98 -1.61
N GLU A 94 12.34 10.40 -0.82
CA GLU A 94 11.27 9.55 -1.33
C GLU A 94 9.95 10.03 -0.76
N ASN A 95 8.91 9.88 -1.57
CA ASN A 95 7.57 10.30 -1.21
C ASN A 95 6.68 9.09 -0.89
N TYR A 96 5.69 9.35 -0.05
CA TYR A 96 4.64 8.40 0.33
C TYR A 96 3.28 8.96 -0.08
N ALA A 97 2.36 8.09 -0.49
CA ALA A 97 1.02 8.50 -0.87
C ALA A 97 -0.07 7.64 -0.22
N ASP A 98 -1.05 8.29 0.39
CA ASP A 98 -2.37 7.73 0.67
C ASP A 98 -3.31 8.11 -0.50
N VAL A 99 -3.97 7.11 -1.09
CA VAL A 99 -4.92 7.30 -2.19
C VAL A 99 -6.32 6.91 -1.76
N ARG A 100 -7.27 7.84 -1.90
CA ARG A 100 -8.68 7.69 -1.58
C ARG A 100 -9.52 7.64 -2.84
N VAL A 101 -10.45 6.69 -2.92
CA VAL A 101 -11.27 6.48 -4.12
C VAL A 101 -12.74 6.31 -3.78
N ALA A 102 -13.59 6.99 -4.53
CA ALA A 102 -15.04 6.87 -4.49
C ALA A 102 -15.66 7.38 -5.79
N HIS A 103 -16.97 7.20 -5.96
CA HIS A 103 -17.68 7.73 -7.10
C HIS A 103 -19.09 8.17 -6.72
N ASN A 104 -19.69 9.03 -7.54
CA ASN A 104 -21.14 9.22 -7.54
C ASN A 104 -21.72 8.68 -8.85
N SER A 105 -22.91 9.14 -9.25
CA SER A 105 -23.55 8.66 -10.48
C SER A 105 -22.89 9.16 -11.78
N THR A 106 -22.16 10.28 -11.72
CA THR A 106 -21.63 11.01 -12.90
C THR A 106 -20.11 11.02 -12.97
N ASP A 107 -19.41 10.90 -11.84
CA ASP A 107 -17.97 11.10 -11.74
C ASP A 107 -17.30 10.04 -10.87
N LEU A 108 -16.09 9.65 -11.28
CA LEU A 108 -15.10 8.97 -10.45
C LEU A 108 -14.19 10.00 -9.79
N TYR A 109 -13.91 9.83 -8.50
CA TYR A 109 -13.03 10.69 -7.72
C TYR A 109 -11.85 9.89 -7.17
N ILE A 110 -10.64 10.37 -7.45
CA ILE A 110 -9.40 9.80 -6.92
C ILE A 110 -8.60 10.94 -6.30
N ARG A 111 -8.41 10.89 -4.98
CA ARG A 111 -7.61 11.85 -4.23
C ARG A 111 -6.31 11.21 -3.81
N VAL A 112 -5.20 11.86 -4.11
CA VAL A 112 -3.85 11.44 -3.72
C VAL A 112 -3.31 12.46 -2.72
N THR A 113 -3.01 12.00 -1.52
CA THR A 113 -2.37 12.79 -0.45
C THR A 113 -0.93 12.34 -0.36
N VAL A 114 -0.01 13.20 -0.76
CA VAL A 114 1.42 12.92 -0.88
C VAL A 114 2.16 13.56 0.28
N THR A 115 2.81 12.73 1.10
CA THR A 115 3.84 13.17 2.03
C THR A 115 5.11 13.41 1.24
N ASP A 116 5.52 14.66 1.18
CA ASP A 116 6.59 15.14 0.31
C ASP A 116 7.33 16.28 0.99
N ARG A 117 8.65 16.12 1.13
CA ARG A 117 9.51 17.09 1.78
C ARG A 117 9.77 18.30 0.90
N ARG A 118 9.81 18.15 -0.43
CA ARG A 118 10.28 19.16 -1.38
C ARG A 118 9.31 19.25 -2.54
N ILE A 119 8.45 20.26 -2.47
CA ILE A 119 7.45 20.43 -3.51
C ILE A 119 8.03 21.26 -4.67
N TRP A 120 7.95 20.75 -5.90
CA TRP A 120 8.37 21.41 -7.12
C TRP A 120 7.28 21.40 -8.19
N CYS A 121 7.00 22.59 -8.71
CA CYS A 121 6.02 22.80 -9.76
C CYS A 121 6.65 23.52 -10.95
N ASN A 122 6.00 23.40 -12.11
CA ASN A 122 6.45 24.09 -13.30
C ASN A 122 6.17 25.60 -13.21
N THR A 123 7.20 26.40 -13.50
CA THR A 123 7.14 27.87 -13.60
C THR A 123 7.25 28.36 -15.04
N ASN A 124 7.49 27.46 -16.01
CA ASN A 124 7.66 27.75 -17.42
C ASN A 124 6.49 27.20 -18.25
N ALA A 125 5.63 28.09 -18.75
CA ALA A 125 4.48 27.73 -19.58
C ALA A 125 4.84 27.02 -20.91
N SER A 126 6.09 27.08 -21.36
CA SER A 126 6.55 26.37 -22.56
C SER A 126 6.97 24.91 -22.33
N ALA A 127 7.06 24.46 -21.08
CA ALA A 127 7.37 23.08 -20.77
C ALA A 127 6.27 22.12 -21.28
N THR A 128 6.68 21.00 -21.86
CA THR A 128 5.77 20.08 -22.57
C THR A 128 5.45 18.80 -21.81
N ASP A 129 6.39 18.33 -20.98
CA ASP A 129 6.30 17.06 -20.25
C ASP A 129 5.95 17.28 -18.77
N PRO A 130 4.70 17.06 -18.33
CA PRO A 130 4.35 17.25 -16.92
C PRO A 130 5.16 16.35 -15.97
N THR A 131 5.69 15.21 -16.43
CA THR A 131 6.30 14.19 -15.55
C THR A 131 7.69 14.54 -15.00
N ALA A 132 8.28 15.66 -15.43
CA ALA A 132 9.55 16.16 -14.87
C ALA A 132 9.38 17.10 -13.66
N TRP A 133 8.23 17.03 -12.99
CA TRP A 133 7.82 17.77 -11.79
C TRP A 133 6.95 16.87 -10.91
N ASP A 134 6.60 17.34 -9.72
CA ASP A 134 5.70 16.60 -8.82
C ASP A 134 4.35 16.38 -9.49
N THR A 135 4.05 15.12 -9.78
CA THR A 135 2.98 14.77 -10.70
C THR A 135 2.39 13.43 -10.37
N ILE A 136 1.07 13.33 -10.49
CA ILE A 136 0.37 12.05 -10.48
C ILE A 136 -0.01 11.67 -11.91
N ALA A 137 0.27 10.42 -12.29
CA ALA A 137 -0.36 9.78 -13.44
C ALA A 137 -1.27 8.64 -12.99
N LEU A 138 -2.52 8.66 -13.44
CA LEU A 138 -3.49 7.59 -13.29
C LEU A 138 -3.56 6.79 -14.59
N SER A 139 -3.47 5.47 -14.50
CA SER A 139 -3.73 4.53 -15.59
C SER A 139 -5.01 3.77 -15.30
N LEU A 140 -5.97 3.76 -16.22
CA LEU A 140 -7.29 3.15 -16.08
C LEU A 140 -7.57 2.20 -17.24
N ASP A 141 -7.91 0.95 -16.95
CA ASP A 141 -8.34 -0.06 -17.94
C ASP A 141 -9.83 -0.33 -17.71
N LEU A 142 -10.69 0.13 -18.62
CA LEU A 142 -12.14 0.03 -18.43
C LEU A 142 -12.67 -1.42 -18.53
N ASN A 143 -11.88 -2.36 -19.05
CA ASN A 143 -12.22 -3.78 -19.18
C ASN A 143 -11.53 -4.67 -18.13
N GLY A 144 -10.65 -4.08 -17.31
CA GLY A 144 -9.85 -4.75 -16.30
C GLY A 144 -8.60 -5.43 -16.86
N ASN A 145 -7.62 -5.64 -15.99
CA ASN A 145 -6.22 -6.04 -16.25
C ASN A 145 -6.05 -7.29 -17.14
N ARG A 146 -6.21 -7.15 -18.46
CA ARG A 146 -6.24 -8.29 -19.39
C ARG A 146 -5.13 -8.27 -20.42
N SER A 147 -4.69 -7.09 -20.84
CA SER A 147 -3.83 -6.91 -22.01
C SER A 147 -2.35 -6.76 -21.62
N ALA A 148 -1.45 -7.23 -22.48
CA ALA A 148 -0.01 -7.03 -22.34
C ALA A 148 0.49 -5.70 -22.95
N ALA A 149 -0.42 -4.92 -23.52
CA ALA A 149 -0.17 -3.62 -24.14
C ALA A 149 -1.44 -2.75 -24.03
N PRO A 150 -1.33 -1.42 -23.90
CA PRO A 150 -2.48 -0.54 -23.74
C PRO A 150 -3.33 -0.48 -25.02
N ASP A 151 -4.62 -0.78 -24.90
CA ASP A 151 -5.64 -0.77 -25.95
C ASP A 151 -6.61 0.41 -25.84
N THR A 152 -7.62 0.45 -26.71
CA THR A 152 -8.58 1.56 -26.77
C THR A 152 -9.46 1.73 -25.52
N ASN A 153 -9.41 0.81 -24.57
CA ASN A 153 -10.08 0.90 -23.27
C ASN A 153 -9.14 1.38 -22.16
N ASP A 154 -7.87 1.59 -22.50
CA ASP A 154 -6.86 2.08 -21.57
C ASP A 154 -6.70 3.59 -21.71
N TYR A 155 -6.69 4.27 -20.56
CA TYR A 155 -6.51 5.70 -20.44
C TYR A 155 -5.37 5.99 -19.48
N ARG A 156 -4.57 7.01 -19.80
CA ARG A 156 -3.55 7.55 -18.90
C ARG A 156 -3.78 9.04 -18.72
N LEU A 157 -4.09 9.46 -17.49
CA LEU A 157 -4.41 10.84 -17.11
C LEU A 157 -3.29 11.37 -16.23
N ILE A 158 -2.62 12.43 -16.65
CA ILE A 158 -1.43 12.98 -15.98
C ILE A 158 -1.75 14.39 -15.50
N ALA A 159 -1.53 14.66 -14.22
CA ALA A 159 -1.74 15.96 -13.61
C ALA A 159 -0.59 16.34 -12.67
N PRO A 160 0.14 17.44 -12.97
CA PRO A 160 1.16 17.98 -12.10
C PRO A 160 0.55 18.79 -10.96
N PHE A 161 1.26 18.88 -9.84
CA PHE A 161 0.98 19.83 -8.79
C PHE A 161 1.08 21.27 -9.33
N ASN A 162 0.09 22.11 -9.03
CA ASN A 162 -0.02 23.46 -9.57
C ASN A 162 -0.48 24.54 -8.57
N ALA A 163 -0.54 24.23 -7.27
CA ALA A 163 -1.26 25.04 -6.29
C ALA A 163 -0.41 26.10 -5.54
N GLY A 164 0.71 26.55 -6.12
CA GLY A 164 1.63 27.49 -5.49
C GLY A 164 1.84 28.79 -6.25
N VAL A 165 2.31 29.82 -5.53
CA VAL A 165 2.73 31.09 -6.15
C VAL A 165 3.84 30.84 -7.16
N GLY A 166 3.65 31.31 -8.39
CA GLY A 166 4.61 31.15 -9.48
C GLY A 166 4.50 29.81 -10.22
N CYS A 167 3.69 28.87 -9.75
CA CYS A 167 3.32 27.69 -10.55
C CYS A 167 2.47 28.13 -11.75
N VAL A 168 2.70 27.48 -12.90
CA VAL A 168 1.87 27.68 -14.09
C VAL A 168 0.43 27.27 -13.76
N ASN A 169 -0.46 28.25 -13.77
CA ASN A 169 -1.86 28.06 -13.44
C ASN A 169 -2.62 27.61 -14.71
N GLY A 170 -3.40 26.54 -14.61
CA GLY A 170 -4.27 26.04 -15.69
C GLY A 170 -3.72 24.87 -16.53
N THR A 171 -4.58 23.83 -16.67
CA THR A 171 -4.63 22.77 -17.70
C THR A 171 -3.32 22.20 -18.25
N TRP A 172 -2.27 22.10 -17.43
CA TRP A 172 -1.09 21.34 -17.82
C TRP A 172 -1.24 19.83 -17.60
N THR A 173 -2.48 19.37 -17.68
CA THR A 173 -2.84 17.98 -17.69
C THR A 173 -2.59 17.38 -19.06
N ARG A 174 -2.38 16.07 -19.11
CA ARG A 174 -2.30 15.29 -20.35
C ARG A 174 -3.19 14.09 -20.23
N ALA A 175 -3.83 13.72 -21.33
CA ALA A 175 -4.53 12.47 -21.46
C ALA A 175 -3.97 11.68 -22.64
N TYR A 176 -3.84 10.38 -22.45
CA TYR A 176 -3.49 9.42 -23.49
C TYR A 176 -4.50 8.29 -23.51
N ARG A 177 -4.67 7.69 -24.69
CA ARG A 177 -5.46 6.49 -24.91
C ARG A 177 -4.58 5.41 -25.54
N GLY A 178 -4.76 4.16 -25.14
CA GLY A 178 -4.03 3.05 -25.75
C GLY A 178 -4.46 2.82 -27.21
N THR A 179 -3.53 2.28 -27.99
CA THR A 179 -3.71 1.99 -29.44
C THR A 179 -3.71 0.51 -29.76
N GLY A 180 -3.50 -0.35 -28.76
CA GLY A 180 -3.22 -1.79 -28.87
C GLY A 180 -1.73 -2.10 -28.86
N ALA A 181 -0.86 -1.09 -28.81
CA ALA A 181 0.60 -1.24 -28.77
C ALA A 181 1.29 -0.18 -27.91
N THR A 182 0.81 1.07 -27.94
CA THR A 182 1.40 2.19 -27.21
C THR A 182 0.33 3.22 -26.84
N TRP A 183 0.76 4.33 -26.25
CA TRP A 183 -0.08 5.46 -25.88
C TRP A 183 -0.14 6.50 -27.00
N SER A 184 -1.33 7.03 -27.28
CA SER A 184 -1.53 8.18 -28.18
C SER A 184 -2.25 9.31 -27.44
N PRO A 185 -1.87 10.59 -27.64
CA PRO A 185 -2.56 11.71 -27.03
C PRO A 185 -4.06 11.71 -27.34
N THR A 186 -4.88 12.10 -26.36
CA THR A 186 -6.34 12.22 -26.49
C THR A 186 -6.86 13.45 -25.73
N ASN A 187 -8.09 13.86 -26.00
CA ASN A 187 -8.77 14.97 -25.31
C ASN A 187 -9.75 14.47 -24.22
N THR A 188 -9.42 13.38 -23.53
CA THR A 188 -10.25 12.86 -22.43
C THR A 188 -10.34 13.91 -21.33
N ALA A 189 -11.55 14.39 -21.05
CA ALA A 189 -11.78 15.43 -20.05
C ALA A 189 -11.66 14.88 -18.62
N PHE A 190 -10.95 15.61 -17.77
CA PHE A 190 -10.92 15.42 -16.33
C PHE A 190 -10.51 16.72 -15.66
N PHE A 191 -10.85 16.85 -14.38
CA PHE A 191 -10.58 18.05 -13.59
C PHE A 191 -9.69 17.69 -12.42
N THR A 192 -8.89 18.66 -12.00
CA THR A 192 -8.02 18.51 -10.84
C THR A 192 -8.08 19.72 -9.94
N ASP A 193 -8.10 19.46 -8.63
CA ASP A 193 -7.89 20.45 -7.59
C ASP A 193 -6.68 20.04 -6.74
N ALA A 194 -5.79 20.98 -6.45
CA ALA A 194 -4.56 20.71 -5.72
C ALA A 194 -4.30 21.79 -4.67
N TRP A 195 -3.62 21.40 -3.61
CA TRP A 195 -3.17 22.29 -2.53
C TRP A 195 -2.02 21.64 -1.77
N TYR A 196 -1.37 22.38 -0.87
CA TYR A 196 -0.22 21.89 -0.11
C TYR A 196 -0.17 22.45 1.31
N ARG A 197 0.65 21.82 2.14
CA ARG A 197 1.10 22.36 3.44
C ARG A 197 2.62 22.41 3.46
N GLY A 198 3.14 23.49 4.03
CA GLY A 198 4.56 23.69 4.20
C GLY A 198 4.88 25.16 4.29
N LEU A 199 5.71 25.52 5.28
CA LEU A 199 6.29 26.87 5.34
C LEU A 199 7.30 27.09 4.21
N GLY A 200 7.87 26.01 3.66
CA GLY A 200 8.81 26.09 2.56
C GLY A 200 8.21 26.57 1.25
N GLY A 201 6.96 26.21 0.95
CA GLY A 201 6.36 26.48 -0.34
C GLY A 201 7.02 25.71 -1.50
N PRO A 202 6.42 25.77 -2.70
CA PRO A 202 6.96 25.09 -3.86
C PRO A 202 8.16 25.81 -4.47
N ASN A 203 9.01 25.06 -5.16
CA ASN A 203 10.23 25.50 -5.84
C ASN A 203 11.24 26.18 -4.91
N GLN A 204 11.29 25.74 -3.66
CA GLN A 204 12.24 26.24 -2.67
C GLN A 204 13.02 25.07 -2.07
N ASN A 205 14.25 25.36 -1.65
CA ASN A 205 15.05 24.43 -0.86
C ASN A 205 14.64 24.50 0.64
N ALA A 206 13.34 24.53 0.94
CA ALA A 206 12.77 24.44 2.29
C ALA A 206 11.86 23.21 2.45
N ASP A 207 11.78 22.67 3.66
CA ASP A 207 11.00 21.46 3.95
C ASP A 207 9.51 21.85 3.98
N ASN A 208 8.68 21.02 3.34
CA ASN A 208 7.22 21.09 3.35
C ASN A 208 6.65 19.87 4.07
N GLU A 209 5.35 19.82 4.35
CA GLU A 209 4.73 18.62 4.91
C GLU A 209 4.12 17.71 3.82
N GLY A 210 3.72 18.28 2.69
CA GLY A 210 3.24 17.52 1.54
C GLY A 210 2.21 18.26 0.71
N TRP A 211 1.63 17.56 -0.26
CA TRP A 211 0.64 18.11 -1.18
C TRP A 211 -0.48 17.12 -1.48
N VAL A 212 -1.59 17.65 -1.99
CA VAL A 212 -2.78 16.89 -2.33
C VAL A 212 -3.19 17.23 -3.75
N ILE A 213 -3.63 16.23 -4.50
CA ILE A 213 -4.34 16.42 -5.75
C ILE A 213 -5.56 15.51 -5.82
N THR A 214 -6.69 16.07 -6.23
CA THR A 214 -7.95 15.35 -6.42
C THR A 214 -8.29 15.34 -7.90
N PHE A 215 -8.43 14.16 -8.48
CA PHE A 215 -8.97 13.96 -9.82
C PHE A 215 -10.48 13.78 -9.74
N GLN A 216 -11.21 14.56 -10.51
CA GLN A 216 -12.63 14.34 -10.84
C GLN A 216 -12.71 13.96 -12.31
N ILE A 217 -13.22 12.76 -12.58
CA ILE A 217 -13.25 12.17 -13.92
C ILE A 217 -14.70 11.84 -14.28
N PRO A 218 -15.35 12.65 -15.13
CA PRO A 218 -16.70 12.36 -15.59
C PRO A 218 -16.75 11.02 -16.33
N PHE A 219 -17.73 10.16 -16.06
CA PHE A 219 -17.93 8.92 -16.82
C PHE A 219 -18.21 9.19 -18.30
N SER A 220 -18.80 10.34 -18.62
CA SER A 220 -19.01 10.80 -19.99
C SER A 220 -17.70 10.99 -20.76
N SER A 221 -16.59 11.26 -20.08
CA SER A 221 -15.25 11.33 -20.70
C SER A 221 -14.79 10.02 -21.32
N PHE A 222 -15.41 8.91 -20.90
CA PHE A 222 -15.20 7.56 -21.43
C PHE A 222 -16.36 7.08 -22.30
N GLY A 223 -17.30 7.97 -22.64
CA GLY A 223 -18.51 7.62 -23.40
C GLY A 223 -19.59 6.90 -22.59
N MET A 224 -19.52 6.93 -21.26
CA MET A 224 -20.51 6.29 -20.40
C MET A 224 -21.51 7.32 -19.85
N ALA A 225 -22.79 6.97 -19.87
CA ALA A 225 -23.86 7.85 -19.38
C ALA A 225 -23.99 7.88 -17.84
N ARG A 226 -23.41 6.88 -17.15
CA ARG A 226 -23.46 6.72 -15.69
C ARG A 226 -22.28 5.86 -15.20
N ALA A 227 -22.08 5.85 -13.90
CA ALA A 227 -21.15 4.94 -13.23
C ALA A 227 -21.38 3.46 -13.61
N PRO A 228 -20.32 2.64 -13.68
CA PRO A 228 -20.44 1.18 -13.77
C PRO A 228 -21.27 0.57 -12.63
N ASN A 229 -21.86 -0.60 -12.88
CA ASN A 229 -22.61 -1.33 -11.86
C ASN A 229 -21.68 -1.74 -10.69
N PRO A 230 -22.19 -1.86 -9.45
CA PRO A 230 -21.42 -2.41 -8.34
C PRO A 230 -20.82 -3.79 -8.67
N GLY A 231 -19.59 -4.01 -8.24
CA GLY A 231 -18.79 -5.20 -8.55
C GLY A 231 -18.04 -5.14 -9.89
N THR A 232 -18.31 -4.15 -10.75
CA THR A 232 -17.51 -3.94 -11.97
C THR A 232 -16.06 -3.63 -11.58
N ALA A 233 -15.09 -4.29 -12.21
CA ALA A 233 -13.68 -4.08 -11.97
C ALA A 233 -13.01 -3.41 -13.19
N TRP A 234 -12.33 -2.30 -12.94
CA TRP A 234 -11.38 -1.68 -13.86
C TRP A 234 -9.95 -1.97 -13.40
N GLY A 235 -9.00 -1.82 -14.32
CA GLY A 235 -7.61 -1.69 -13.96
C GLY A 235 -7.29 -0.30 -13.42
N LEU A 236 -6.41 -0.25 -12.43
CA LEU A 236 -5.91 0.98 -11.87
C LEU A 236 -4.41 0.88 -11.63
N GLY A 237 -3.69 1.86 -12.14
CA GLY A 237 -2.33 2.17 -11.76
C GLY A 237 -2.20 3.62 -11.32
N VAL A 238 -1.35 3.87 -10.33
CA VAL A 238 -1.01 5.22 -9.89
C VAL A 238 0.49 5.36 -9.93
N THR A 239 1.00 6.39 -10.59
CA THR A 239 2.43 6.76 -10.59
C THR A 239 2.60 8.14 -9.96
N LEU A 240 3.53 8.24 -9.03
CA LEU A 240 3.98 9.47 -8.39
C LEU A 240 5.37 9.81 -8.92
N TYR A 241 5.45 10.91 -9.68
CA TYR A 241 6.69 11.54 -10.09
C TYR A 241 7.09 12.60 -9.06
N ASP A 242 8.39 12.79 -8.93
CA ASP A 242 8.98 13.54 -7.84
C ASP A 242 10.17 14.36 -8.34
N ARG A 243 10.31 15.58 -7.81
CA ARG A 243 11.45 16.45 -8.08
C ARG A 243 11.77 17.28 -6.84
N ASP A 244 13.00 17.17 -6.36
CA ASP A 244 13.43 17.91 -5.16
C ASP A 244 14.24 19.18 -5.44
N SER A 245 14.58 19.49 -6.70
CA SER A 245 15.55 20.55 -7.01
C SER A 245 15.41 21.18 -8.40
N SER A 246 15.98 22.39 -8.55
CA SER A 246 16.01 23.12 -9.82
C SER A 246 16.86 22.43 -10.87
N THR A 247 17.84 21.63 -10.46
CA THR A 247 18.75 20.91 -11.35
C THR A 247 18.13 19.69 -12.03
N ASN A 248 16.85 19.38 -11.75
CA ASN A 248 16.13 18.23 -12.31
C ASN A 248 16.90 16.91 -12.09
N THR A 249 17.37 16.71 -10.86
CA THR A 249 17.99 15.44 -10.47
C THR A 249 16.96 14.34 -10.61
N PHE A 250 17.31 13.26 -11.33
CA PHE A 250 16.40 12.15 -11.54
C PHE A 250 16.08 11.46 -10.20
N ILE A 251 14.79 11.42 -9.86
CA ILE A 251 14.26 10.66 -8.73
C ILE A 251 13.35 9.55 -9.30
N PRO A 252 13.58 8.27 -8.97
CA PRO A 252 12.72 7.20 -9.45
C PRO A 252 11.29 7.37 -8.97
N SER A 253 10.35 7.42 -9.91
CA SER A 253 8.91 7.46 -9.61
C SER A 253 8.47 6.28 -8.77
N LYS A 254 7.45 6.48 -7.93
CA LYS A 254 6.78 5.41 -7.18
C LYS A 254 5.50 5.00 -7.87
N SER A 255 5.08 3.74 -7.72
CA SER A 255 3.84 3.28 -8.31
C SER A 255 3.06 2.31 -7.43
N TRP A 256 1.75 2.29 -7.65
CA TRP A 256 0.85 1.26 -7.16
C TRP A 256 0.13 0.57 -8.34
N PRO A 257 -0.02 -0.77 -8.30
CA PRO A 257 0.66 -1.69 -7.38
C PRO A 257 2.18 -1.74 -7.64
N GLN A 258 2.95 -2.44 -6.80
CA GLN A 258 4.40 -2.56 -7.01
C GLN A 258 4.77 -3.29 -8.32
N THR A 259 3.83 -4.06 -8.87
CA THR A 259 3.97 -4.75 -10.16
C THR A 259 3.70 -3.83 -11.36
N PHE A 260 3.22 -2.61 -11.13
CA PHE A 260 2.72 -1.73 -12.18
C PHE A 260 3.78 -1.43 -13.25
N ALA A 261 3.46 -1.76 -14.49
CA ALA A 261 4.10 -1.25 -15.68
C ALA A 261 3.06 -0.51 -16.53
N SER A 262 3.29 0.77 -16.83
CA SER A 262 2.31 1.63 -17.52
C SER A 262 1.90 1.11 -18.90
N ASP A 263 2.75 0.30 -19.53
CA ASP A 263 2.52 -0.20 -20.88
C ASP A 263 2.07 -1.67 -20.87
N GLN A 264 1.72 -2.22 -19.69
CA GLN A 264 1.25 -3.60 -19.53
C GLN A 264 0.05 -3.64 -18.57
N PRO A 265 -1.19 -3.39 -19.06
CA PRO A 265 -2.40 -3.35 -18.22
C PRO A 265 -2.64 -4.60 -17.36
N ASN A 266 -2.20 -5.77 -17.80
CA ASN A 266 -2.24 -7.02 -17.02
C ASN A 266 -1.43 -6.98 -15.71
N THR A 267 -0.55 -5.99 -15.52
CA THR A 267 0.26 -5.80 -14.30
C THR A 267 -0.36 -4.84 -13.28
N TRP A 268 -1.46 -4.17 -13.64
CA TRP A 268 -2.06 -3.12 -12.82
C TRP A 268 -2.79 -3.70 -11.60
N GLY A 269 -3.24 -2.82 -10.70
CA GLY A 269 -4.16 -3.15 -9.63
C GLY A 269 -5.59 -3.08 -10.14
N GLN A 270 -6.57 -3.27 -9.25
CA GLN A 270 -7.98 -3.21 -9.60
C GLN A 270 -8.70 -2.10 -8.85
N LEU A 271 -9.55 -1.38 -9.56
CA LEU A 271 -10.56 -0.48 -9.02
C LEU A 271 -11.92 -1.16 -9.16
N VAL A 272 -12.60 -1.41 -8.04
CA VAL A 272 -13.91 -2.07 -8.05
C VAL A 272 -14.99 -1.12 -7.60
N PHE A 273 -16.04 -0.96 -8.40
CA PHE A 273 -17.15 -0.07 -8.08
C PHE A 273 -18.01 -0.66 -6.96
N GLY A 274 -18.33 0.13 -5.94
CA GLY A 274 -19.06 -0.30 -4.74
C GLY A 274 -18.18 -0.98 -3.68
N LEU A 275 -18.82 -1.34 -2.56
CA LEU A 275 -18.20 -2.09 -1.46
C LEU A 275 -18.05 -3.57 -1.83
N PRO A 276 -17.13 -4.31 -1.17
CA PRO A 276 -17.09 -5.76 -1.30
C PRO A 276 -18.45 -6.37 -0.92
N PRO A 277 -18.91 -7.42 -1.61
CA PRO A 277 -20.13 -8.12 -1.21
C PRO A 277 -19.94 -8.77 0.16
N ALA A 278 -21.04 -8.92 0.90
CA ALA A 278 -21.02 -9.71 2.14
C ALA A 278 -20.55 -11.14 1.84
N TYR A 279 -19.77 -11.71 2.77
CA TYR A 279 -19.33 -13.09 2.64
C TYR A 279 -20.53 -14.04 2.63
N SER A 280 -20.59 -14.88 1.59
CA SER A 280 -21.55 -15.98 1.53
C SER A 280 -20.81 -17.28 1.82
N ALA A 281 -21.04 -17.84 3.00
CA ALA A 281 -20.48 -19.14 3.36
C ALA A 281 -20.95 -20.23 2.38
N PRO A 282 -20.06 -21.16 1.98
CA PRO A 282 -20.47 -22.40 1.34
C PRO A 282 -21.46 -23.17 2.23
N PRO A 283 -22.37 -23.98 1.65
CA PRO A 283 -23.19 -24.90 2.44
C PRO A 283 -22.29 -25.73 3.37
N ALA A 284 -22.60 -25.70 4.67
CA ALA A 284 -21.84 -26.43 5.66
C ALA A 284 -22.69 -26.69 6.91
N THR A 285 -22.44 -27.81 7.57
CA THR A 285 -23.02 -28.13 8.89
C THR A 285 -22.09 -27.60 9.99
N PRO A 286 -22.51 -26.60 10.80
CA PRO A 286 -21.67 -26.05 11.86
C PRO A 286 -21.20 -27.13 12.84
N ARG A 287 -19.92 -27.07 13.22
CA ARG A 287 -19.32 -28.03 14.17
C ARG A 287 -18.80 -27.38 15.43
N ALA A 288 -17.99 -26.35 15.29
CA ALA A 288 -17.38 -25.69 16.44
C ALA A 288 -17.01 -24.24 16.13
N THR A 289 -16.76 -23.50 17.21
CA THR A 289 -16.11 -22.19 17.17
C THR A 289 -14.72 -22.32 17.77
N ILE A 290 -13.71 -21.80 17.07
CA ILE A 290 -12.34 -21.70 17.58
C ILE A 290 -12.04 -20.24 17.87
N THR A 291 -11.34 -20.00 18.99
CA THR A 291 -10.81 -18.68 19.36
C THR A 291 -9.30 -18.70 19.22
N ILE A 292 -8.75 -17.72 18.50
CA ILE A 292 -7.31 -17.53 18.30
C ILE A 292 -6.95 -16.17 18.91
N LYS A 293 -6.04 -16.20 19.89
CA LYS A 293 -5.45 -15.03 20.57
C LYS A 293 -3.98 -15.32 20.86
N GLN A 294 -3.15 -14.29 20.96
CA GLN A 294 -1.75 -14.45 21.34
C GLN A 294 -1.61 -15.25 22.65
N GLY A 295 -0.82 -16.32 22.63
CA GLY A 295 -0.54 -17.23 23.75
C GLY A 295 -1.63 -18.26 24.07
N LEU A 296 -2.86 -18.09 23.55
CA LEU A 296 -3.94 -19.05 23.80
C LEU A 296 -3.69 -20.34 23.01
N ASN A 297 -3.62 -21.49 23.70
CA ASN A 297 -3.29 -22.80 23.12
C ASN A 297 -1.98 -22.79 22.30
N GLY A 298 -1.01 -21.95 22.68
CA GLY A 298 0.27 -21.82 21.99
C GLY A 298 0.23 -21.05 20.67
N ALA A 299 -0.88 -20.37 20.34
CA ALA A 299 -0.95 -19.53 19.15
C ALA A 299 0.00 -18.33 19.25
N SER A 300 0.73 -18.05 18.17
CA SER A 300 1.52 -16.83 17.98
C SER A 300 0.78 -15.89 17.03
N VAL A 301 0.31 -14.76 17.54
CA VAL A 301 -0.44 -13.72 16.82
C VAL A 301 0.41 -12.45 16.86
N PRO A 302 1.43 -12.33 15.99
CA PRO A 302 2.21 -11.10 15.92
C PRO A 302 1.32 -9.96 15.45
N ASP A 303 1.55 -8.78 16.00
CA ASP A 303 0.90 -7.54 15.62
C ASP A 303 1.88 -6.36 15.64
N ALA A 304 1.49 -5.21 15.08
CA ALA A 304 2.38 -4.04 15.03
C ALA A 304 1.61 -2.74 14.80
N ASP A 305 2.01 -1.70 15.54
CA ASP A 305 1.71 -0.31 15.20
C ASP A 305 2.76 0.19 14.19
N VAL A 306 2.28 0.77 13.09
CA VAL A 306 3.09 1.32 12.02
C VAL A 306 2.78 2.80 11.83
N GLY A 307 3.76 3.66 12.14
CA GLY A 307 3.70 5.11 11.95
C GLY A 307 3.84 5.90 13.26
N ALA A 308 2.82 6.66 13.60
CA ALA A 308 2.83 7.67 14.65
C ALA A 308 2.75 7.16 16.10
N TRP A 309 2.30 5.91 16.29
CA TRP A 309 1.81 5.41 17.57
C TRP A 309 0.79 6.38 18.22
N THR A 310 0.71 6.43 19.54
CA THR A 310 -0.22 7.29 20.30
C THR A 310 0.29 8.72 20.50
N THR A 311 1.48 9.06 19.97
CA THR A 311 2.19 10.31 20.26
C THR A 311 2.45 11.19 19.04
N CYS A 312 1.89 10.87 17.87
CA CYS A 312 2.16 11.61 16.64
C CYS A 312 3.65 11.67 16.28
N GLY A 313 4.41 10.60 16.59
CA GLY A 313 5.85 10.56 16.35
C GLY A 313 6.66 11.56 17.18
N ALA A 314 6.14 12.01 18.34
CA ALA A 314 6.82 12.97 19.20
C ALA A 314 8.27 12.56 19.50
N GLY A 315 9.20 13.49 19.28
CA GLY A 315 10.64 13.29 19.50
C GLY A 315 11.39 12.60 18.37
N LEU A 316 10.73 12.29 17.25
CA LEU A 316 11.36 11.76 16.03
C LEU A 316 11.60 12.87 15.02
N ASP A 317 12.72 12.80 14.32
CA ASP A 317 12.89 13.51 13.05
C ASP A 317 11.97 12.90 11.99
N LEU A 318 11.11 13.72 11.39
CA LEU A 318 10.07 13.29 10.47
C LEU A 318 10.63 12.60 9.21
N TRP A 319 11.76 13.07 8.69
CA TRP A 319 12.29 12.64 7.40
C TRP A 319 13.35 11.55 7.49
N THR A 320 13.92 11.32 8.67
CA THR A 320 15.01 10.35 8.88
C THR A 320 14.70 9.27 9.91
N GLN A 321 13.74 9.50 10.83
CA GLN A 321 13.47 8.58 11.94
C GLN A 321 12.03 8.08 11.96
N TRP A 322 11.05 8.93 11.65
CA TRP A 322 9.62 8.58 11.76
C TRP A 322 9.26 7.36 10.91
N GLY A 323 9.67 7.34 9.63
CA GLY A 323 9.38 6.24 8.71
C GLY A 323 10.04 4.90 9.10
N GLU A 324 11.10 4.97 9.90
CA GLU A 324 11.91 3.81 10.31
C GLU A 324 11.55 3.28 11.71
N LYS A 325 10.70 4.01 12.45
CA LYS A 325 10.36 3.66 13.84
C LYS A 325 9.57 2.36 13.90
N ASN A 326 10.07 1.41 14.68
CA ASN A 326 9.40 0.17 15.07
C ASN A 326 8.86 0.27 16.51
N TYR A 327 7.69 -0.32 16.74
CA TYR A 327 6.98 -0.34 18.03
C TYR A 327 6.72 -1.76 18.55
N ALA A 328 7.54 -2.74 18.20
CA ALA A 328 7.41 -4.10 18.71
C ALA A 328 7.39 -4.13 20.25
N GLY A 329 6.55 -4.98 20.85
CA GLY A 329 6.44 -5.11 22.30
C GLY A 329 5.57 -4.03 22.97
N GLN A 330 5.02 -3.07 22.22
CA GLN A 330 4.12 -2.07 22.79
C GLN A 330 2.74 -2.68 23.05
N THR A 331 2.14 -2.36 24.20
CA THR A 331 0.85 -2.91 24.62
C THR A 331 -0.36 -2.18 24.04
N GLN A 332 -0.13 -1.10 23.30
CA GLN A 332 -1.15 -0.17 22.81
C GLN A 332 -0.82 0.24 21.37
N VAL A 333 -1.87 0.43 20.58
CA VAL A 333 -1.81 0.86 19.19
C VAL A 333 -2.82 1.97 18.92
N ASN A 334 -2.50 2.84 17.96
CA ASN A 334 -3.42 3.80 17.39
C ASN A 334 -3.90 3.33 16.00
N ILE A 335 -5.11 3.72 15.60
CA ILE A 335 -5.58 3.62 14.21
C ILE A 335 -6.09 5.00 13.84
N GLN A 336 -5.42 5.66 12.90
CA GLN A 336 -5.68 7.07 12.60
C GLN A 336 -5.20 7.48 11.21
N ASN A 337 -6.07 8.23 10.52
CA ASN A 337 -5.78 9.03 9.33
C ASN A 337 -6.61 10.32 9.41
N GLN A 338 -6.23 11.38 8.69
CA GLN A 338 -6.90 12.69 8.70
C GLN A 338 -6.85 13.31 7.30
N GLU A 339 -7.62 14.39 7.05
CA GLU A 339 -7.64 15.02 5.72
C GLU A 339 -6.46 15.95 5.46
N ASP A 340 -5.97 16.63 6.50
CA ASP A 340 -4.89 17.58 6.34
C ASP A 340 -3.58 16.85 6.09
N VAL A 341 -2.88 17.18 5.00
CA VAL A 341 -1.61 16.52 4.69
C VAL A 341 -0.57 16.81 5.77
N SER A 342 -0.63 17.94 6.46
CA SER A 342 0.31 18.22 7.57
C SER A 342 0.13 17.32 8.79
N ASP A 343 -0.98 16.60 8.90
CA ASP A 343 -1.27 15.70 10.03
C ASP A 343 -0.67 14.30 9.83
N TRP A 344 0.01 14.03 8.71
CA TRP A 344 0.63 12.72 8.44
C TRP A 344 1.53 12.19 9.56
N PRO A 345 2.24 13.02 10.37
CA PRO A 345 3.01 12.52 11.52
C PRO A 345 2.15 11.82 12.58
N CYS A 346 0.83 12.01 12.56
CA CYS A 346 -0.15 11.32 13.40
C CYS A 346 -0.77 10.07 12.76
N PHE A 347 -0.46 9.75 11.51
CA PHE A 347 -1.05 8.59 10.84
C PHE A 347 -0.49 7.30 11.42
N SER A 348 -1.37 6.34 11.68
CA SER A 348 -1.00 5.05 12.27
C SER A 348 -1.90 3.93 11.74
N LYS A 349 -1.24 2.83 11.36
CA LYS A 349 -1.85 1.59 10.86
C LYS A 349 -1.60 0.48 11.86
N TYR A 350 -2.54 -0.46 11.95
CA TYR A 350 -2.39 -1.64 12.80
C TYR A 350 -2.36 -2.91 11.97
N TYR A 351 -1.26 -3.66 12.06
CA TYR A 351 -1.09 -4.96 11.37
C TYR A 351 -1.27 -6.09 12.37
N VAL A 352 -1.93 -7.17 11.96
CA VAL A 352 -2.10 -8.38 12.80
C VAL A 352 -2.16 -9.64 11.93
N THR A 353 -1.52 -10.71 12.39
CA THR A 353 -1.52 -12.01 11.69
C THR A 353 -2.05 -13.12 12.60
N PHE A 354 -3.12 -13.80 12.19
CA PHE A 354 -3.67 -14.95 12.91
C PHE A 354 -3.26 -16.27 12.25
N PRO A 355 -2.60 -17.20 12.97
CA PRO A 355 -2.33 -18.53 12.47
C PRO A 355 -3.64 -19.32 12.43
N LEU A 356 -3.89 -19.99 11.30
CA LEU A 356 -5.11 -20.77 11.08
C LEU A 356 -4.92 -22.28 11.32
N THR A 357 -3.76 -22.67 11.86
CA THR A 357 -3.36 -24.08 12.07
C THR A 357 -4.20 -24.83 13.10
N ALA A 358 -4.94 -24.12 13.95
CA ALA A 358 -5.87 -24.73 14.90
C ALA A 358 -7.16 -25.24 14.22
N LEU A 359 -7.48 -24.77 13.01
CA LEU A 359 -8.65 -25.23 12.26
C LEU A 359 -8.38 -26.61 11.66
N PRO A 360 -9.27 -27.61 11.83
CA PRO A 360 -9.09 -28.92 11.21
C PRO A 360 -9.05 -28.78 9.70
N ALA A 361 -8.27 -29.62 8.99
CA ALA A 361 -8.19 -29.59 7.53
C ALA A 361 -9.51 -30.01 6.85
N GLY A 362 -9.77 -29.48 5.64
CA GLY A 362 -10.93 -29.84 4.81
C GLY A 362 -12.28 -29.33 5.32
N LYS A 363 -12.28 -28.30 6.17
CA LYS A 363 -13.51 -27.68 6.72
C LYS A 363 -13.92 -26.45 5.92
N GLN A 364 -15.18 -26.07 6.05
CA GLN A 364 -15.68 -24.81 5.52
C GLN A 364 -15.68 -23.76 6.62
N ILE A 365 -15.24 -22.55 6.28
CA ILE A 365 -15.40 -21.38 7.14
C ILE A 365 -16.82 -20.86 6.97
N ILE A 366 -17.57 -20.77 8.07
CA ILE A 366 -18.96 -20.28 8.06
C ILE A 366 -18.98 -18.79 8.39
N SER A 367 -18.25 -18.39 9.42
CA SER A 367 -18.05 -16.99 9.76
C SER A 367 -16.76 -16.78 10.55
N SER A 368 -16.22 -15.57 10.50
CA SER A 368 -15.07 -15.16 11.29
C SER A 368 -15.19 -13.72 11.76
N THR A 369 -14.99 -13.49 13.06
CA THR A 369 -15.09 -12.16 13.68
C THR A 369 -13.75 -11.76 14.29
N LEU A 370 -13.20 -10.63 13.84
CA LEU A 370 -12.09 -9.95 14.50
C LEU A 370 -12.65 -9.07 15.62
N THR A 371 -12.06 -9.14 16.83
CA THR A 371 -12.37 -8.25 17.95
C THR A 371 -11.11 -7.53 18.43
N LEU A 372 -11.18 -6.20 18.53
CA LEU A 372 -10.20 -5.36 19.22
C LEU A 372 -10.85 -4.64 20.39
N TYR A 373 -10.09 -4.29 21.42
CA TYR A 373 -10.63 -3.62 22.60
C TYR A 373 -10.18 -2.16 22.64
N GLN A 374 -11.12 -1.25 22.45
CA GLN A 374 -10.88 0.19 22.48
C GLN A 374 -10.79 0.67 23.93
N PHE A 375 -9.72 1.40 24.26
CA PHE A 375 -9.54 1.99 25.58
C PHE A 375 -9.50 3.53 25.57
N GLY A 376 -9.46 4.15 24.38
CA GLY A 376 -9.45 5.61 24.25
C GLY A 376 -9.55 6.10 22.82
N ASN A 377 -9.34 7.41 22.66
CA ASN A 377 -9.33 8.13 21.40
C ASN A 377 -8.57 9.45 21.54
N SER A 378 -8.20 10.03 20.40
CA SER A 378 -7.59 11.36 20.34
C SER A 378 -8.60 12.47 20.63
N GLY A 379 -8.08 13.63 21.06
CA GLY A 379 -8.83 14.90 21.18
C GLY A 379 -9.75 15.05 22.39
N GLN A 380 -9.63 14.21 23.43
CA GLN A 380 -10.51 14.31 24.59
C GLN A 380 -10.39 15.67 25.28
N GLY A 381 -11.48 16.42 25.35
CA GLY A 381 -11.51 17.79 25.91
C GLY A 381 -10.99 18.88 24.97
N TRP A 382 -10.72 18.56 23.70
CA TRP A 382 -10.19 19.51 22.71
C TRP A 382 -11.31 20.09 21.84
N THR A 383 -11.02 21.17 21.11
CA THR A 383 -11.89 21.75 20.08
C THR A 383 -11.14 21.74 18.74
N PRO A 384 -11.68 21.12 17.68
CA PRO A 384 -12.95 20.37 17.64
C PRO A 384 -12.91 19.12 18.53
N PRO A 385 -14.07 18.63 19.00
CA PRO A 385 -14.13 17.43 19.85
C PRO A 385 -13.70 16.18 19.07
N PRO A 386 -13.46 15.05 19.77
CA PRO A 386 -13.23 13.76 19.13
C PRO A 386 -14.32 13.42 18.13
N TRP A 387 -13.95 12.78 17.03
CA TRP A 387 -14.90 12.35 16.00
C TRP A 387 -14.91 10.83 15.86
N ARG A 388 -16.01 10.28 15.33
CA ARG A 388 -16.09 8.86 14.96
C ARG A 388 -15.11 8.55 13.83
N SER A 389 -14.61 7.32 13.79
CA SER A 389 -13.70 6.85 12.74
C SER A 389 -14.32 5.70 11.97
N LEU A 390 -14.26 5.72 10.64
CA LEU A 390 -14.58 4.53 9.85
C LEU A 390 -13.30 3.70 9.69
N ILE A 391 -13.14 2.70 10.56
CA ILE A 391 -11.99 1.81 10.52
C ILE A 391 -12.27 0.69 9.52
N GLN A 392 -11.40 0.59 8.53
CA GLN A 392 -11.39 -0.41 7.48
C GLN A 392 -10.42 -1.53 7.84
N VAL A 393 -10.80 -2.77 7.50
CA VAL A 393 -9.96 -3.96 7.60
C VAL A 393 -9.64 -4.44 6.19
N LEU A 394 -8.35 -4.43 5.85
CA LEU A 394 -7.85 -4.86 4.55
C LEU A 394 -6.96 -6.10 4.70
N THR A 395 -6.91 -6.94 3.67
CA THR A 395 -5.94 -8.04 3.63
C THR A 395 -4.51 -7.54 3.42
N VAL A 396 -3.54 -8.37 3.80
CA VAL A 396 -2.14 -8.17 3.49
C VAL A 396 -1.59 -9.43 2.81
N ASN A 397 -1.09 -9.29 1.59
CA ASN A 397 -0.63 -10.44 0.81
C ASN A 397 0.77 -10.92 1.25
N ASP A 398 1.64 -9.97 1.58
CA ASP A 398 3.04 -10.23 1.88
C ASP A 398 3.23 -10.62 3.35
N ASN A 399 4.26 -11.42 3.62
CA ASN A 399 4.66 -11.70 5.00
C ASN A 399 5.40 -10.49 5.60
N TRP A 400 5.39 -10.40 6.93
CA TRP A 400 6.08 -9.34 7.66
C TRP A 400 6.60 -9.87 9.00
N ASN A 401 7.52 -9.12 9.62
CA ASN A 401 8.13 -9.45 10.90
C ASN A 401 7.93 -8.29 11.89
N GLU A 402 7.26 -8.56 12.99
CA GLU A 402 6.98 -7.62 14.07
C GLU A 402 8.23 -6.88 14.56
N ALA A 403 9.36 -7.59 14.70
CA ALA A 403 10.61 -7.04 15.22
C ALA A 403 11.28 -6.01 14.29
N THR A 404 10.84 -5.92 13.03
CA THR A 404 11.42 -5.01 12.04
C THR A 404 10.39 -4.14 11.34
N LEU A 405 9.10 -4.35 11.56
CA LEU A 405 8.05 -3.66 10.82
C LEU A 405 8.06 -2.16 11.14
N ASN A 406 8.08 -1.33 10.11
CA ASN A 406 7.99 0.12 10.21
C ASN A 406 7.21 0.67 9.00
N TRP A 407 7.01 1.99 8.94
CA TRP A 407 6.21 2.59 7.87
C TRP A 407 6.79 2.32 6.48
N ASN A 408 8.12 2.39 6.36
CA ASN A 408 8.82 2.29 5.09
C ASN A 408 8.94 0.86 4.54
N ASN A 409 8.76 -0.17 5.38
CA ASN A 409 8.82 -1.57 4.96
C ASN A 409 7.51 -2.35 5.13
N ALA A 410 6.46 -1.71 5.66
CA ALA A 410 5.18 -2.35 5.85
C ALA A 410 4.56 -2.80 4.52
N PRO A 411 4.04 -4.03 4.42
CA PRO A 411 3.31 -4.48 3.25
C PRO A 411 2.15 -3.57 2.88
N LEU A 412 1.90 -3.42 1.59
CA LEU A 412 0.75 -2.65 1.11
C LEU A 412 -0.55 -3.44 1.29
N ALA A 413 -1.68 -2.72 1.36
CA ALA A 413 -3.01 -3.31 1.38
C ALA A 413 -3.30 -4.19 0.15
N GLY A 414 -3.95 -5.34 0.39
CA GLY A 414 -4.46 -6.25 -0.62
C GLY A 414 -5.83 -5.80 -1.13
N GLU A 415 -6.88 -6.02 -0.33
CA GLU A 415 -8.28 -5.69 -0.63
C GLU A 415 -9.04 -5.34 0.65
N LEU A 416 -10.00 -4.42 0.56
CA LEU A 416 -10.95 -4.11 1.64
C LEU A 416 -11.87 -5.31 1.88
N ILE A 417 -12.01 -5.73 3.14
CA ILE A 417 -12.86 -6.87 3.52
C ILE A 417 -14.04 -6.44 4.39
N SER A 418 -13.80 -5.49 5.28
CA SER A 418 -14.78 -5.05 6.27
C SER A 418 -14.54 -3.62 6.68
N GLN A 419 -15.56 -2.97 7.20
CA GLN A 419 -15.44 -1.63 7.78
C GLN A 419 -16.50 -1.42 8.85
N SER A 420 -16.17 -0.64 9.87
CA SER A 420 -17.11 -0.33 10.95
C SER A 420 -16.83 1.06 11.52
N ASN A 421 -17.89 1.75 11.92
CA ASN A 421 -17.77 3.01 12.65
C ASN A 421 -17.37 2.72 14.09
N VAL A 422 -16.32 3.39 14.54
CA VAL A 422 -15.87 3.36 15.93
C VAL A 422 -16.06 4.76 16.51
N ASP A 423 -16.98 4.87 17.46
CA ASP A 423 -17.24 6.11 18.17
C ASP A 423 -16.13 6.44 19.18
N PRO A 424 -15.88 7.72 19.45
CA PRO A 424 -15.04 8.12 20.58
C PRO A 424 -15.67 7.68 21.90
N LEU A 425 -14.85 7.56 22.93
CA LEU A 425 -15.27 7.26 24.30
C LEU A 425 -15.28 8.56 25.11
N ASP A 426 -16.37 8.80 25.83
CA ASP A 426 -16.48 9.98 26.69
C ASP A 426 -15.62 9.85 27.96
N THR A 427 -15.39 8.62 28.42
CA THR A 427 -14.62 8.29 29.61
C THR A 427 -13.76 7.06 29.37
N VAL A 428 -12.67 6.91 30.13
CA VAL A 428 -11.86 5.70 30.11
C VAL A 428 -12.72 4.50 30.53
N PRO A 429 -12.85 3.46 29.68
CA PRO A 429 -13.64 2.28 29.99
C PRO A 429 -12.92 1.40 31.01
N PRO A 430 -13.64 0.54 31.75
CA PRO A 430 -12.99 -0.48 32.59
C PRO A 430 -12.18 -1.46 31.72
N TRP A 431 -11.16 -2.09 32.30
CA TRP A 431 -10.44 -3.19 31.65
C TRP A 431 -11.42 -4.31 31.24
N PRO A 432 -11.32 -4.90 30.03
CA PRO A 432 -10.27 -4.70 29.02
C PRO A 432 -10.55 -3.62 27.97
N GLY A 433 -11.52 -2.74 28.16
CA GLY A 433 -11.98 -1.77 27.18
C GLY A 433 -13.26 -2.20 26.48
N ILE A 434 -13.72 -1.38 25.51
CA ILE A 434 -14.94 -1.63 24.75
C ILE A 434 -14.62 -2.51 23.53
N PRO A 435 -15.22 -3.71 23.38
CA PRO A 435 -14.98 -4.56 22.23
C PRO A 435 -15.56 -3.92 20.95
N ARG A 436 -14.75 -3.88 19.90
CA ARG A 436 -15.12 -3.48 18.54
C ARG A 436 -14.89 -4.65 17.60
N THR A 437 -15.84 -4.91 16.72
CA THR A 437 -15.84 -6.11 15.89
C THR A 437 -15.95 -5.81 14.40
N TRP A 438 -15.33 -6.69 13.60
CA TRP A 438 -15.41 -6.69 12.15
C TRP A 438 -15.61 -8.11 11.64
N ASP A 439 -16.47 -8.26 10.63
CA ASP A 439 -16.62 -9.52 9.90
C ASP A 439 -15.44 -9.67 8.94
N VAL A 440 -14.57 -10.64 9.21
CA VAL A 440 -13.38 -10.96 8.41
C VAL A 440 -13.51 -12.34 7.75
N SER A 441 -14.73 -12.85 7.61
CA SER A 441 -15.02 -14.20 7.10
C SER A 441 -14.40 -14.45 5.75
N ALA A 442 -14.51 -13.50 4.81
CA ALA A 442 -13.93 -13.64 3.47
C ALA A 442 -12.40 -13.76 3.51
N ALA A 443 -11.71 -12.96 4.34
CA ALA A 443 -10.26 -13.03 4.49
C ALA A 443 -9.81 -14.36 5.09
N VAL A 444 -10.49 -14.82 6.15
CA VAL A 444 -10.14 -16.07 6.83
C VAL A 444 -10.44 -17.28 5.94
N ALA A 445 -11.58 -17.30 5.24
CA ALA A 445 -11.92 -18.35 4.30
C ALA A 445 -10.87 -18.48 3.19
N ASN A 446 -10.46 -17.36 2.58
CA ASN A 446 -9.45 -17.34 1.53
C ASN A 446 -8.07 -17.77 2.03
N ALA A 447 -7.66 -17.28 3.21
CA ALA A 447 -6.38 -17.64 3.82
C ALA A 447 -6.34 -19.13 4.19
N TYR A 448 -7.41 -19.64 4.82
CA TYR A 448 -7.54 -21.05 5.21
C TYR A 448 -7.51 -21.97 3.97
N ALA A 449 -8.27 -21.65 2.92
CA ALA A 449 -8.27 -22.41 1.67
C ALA A 449 -6.89 -22.43 0.98
N SER A 450 -6.08 -21.39 1.20
CA SER A 450 -4.72 -21.28 0.66
C SER A 450 -3.64 -21.89 1.57
N GLY A 451 -4.00 -22.41 2.75
CA GLY A 451 -3.04 -22.88 3.75
C GLY A 451 -2.16 -21.77 4.33
N LEU A 452 -2.63 -20.52 4.28
CA LEU A 452 -1.92 -19.32 4.74
C LEU A 452 -2.54 -18.78 6.04
N PRO A 453 -1.76 -18.04 6.86
CA PRO A 453 -2.35 -17.30 7.98
C PRO A 453 -3.23 -16.14 7.47
N ALA A 454 -4.21 -15.74 8.27
CA ALA A 454 -5.00 -14.54 7.99
C ALA A 454 -4.19 -13.30 8.38
N ARG A 455 -3.71 -12.54 7.40
CA ARG A 455 -2.95 -11.30 7.60
C ARG A 455 -3.85 -10.10 7.29
N LEU A 456 -3.99 -9.21 8.26
CA LEU A 456 -4.88 -8.07 8.19
C LEU A 456 -4.12 -6.78 8.51
N VAL A 457 -4.55 -5.69 7.90
CA VAL A 457 -4.19 -4.33 8.28
C VAL A 457 -5.46 -3.53 8.53
N LEU A 458 -5.46 -2.74 9.58
CA LEU A 458 -6.51 -1.81 9.91
C LEU A 458 -6.02 -0.39 9.75
N TYR A 459 -6.83 0.41 9.06
CA TYR A 459 -6.57 1.82 8.83
C TYR A 459 -7.89 2.56 8.63
N SER A 460 -7.86 3.88 8.69
CA SER A 460 -9.03 4.70 8.39
C SER A 460 -8.77 5.61 7.20
N ALA A 461 -9.85 6.11 6.60
CA ALA A 461 -9.80 7.15 5.58
C ALA A 461 -10.31 8.49 6.14
N ASP A 462 -10.25 8.68 7.47
CA ASP A 462 -10.96 9.77 8.13
C ASP A 462 -10.52 11.15 7.62
N ARG A 463 -11.43 12.10 7.79
CA ARG A 463 -11.23 13.50 7.45
C ARG A 463 -11.01 14.38 8.69
N PRO A 464 -11.84 14.28 9.74
CA PRO A 464 -11.77 15.21 10.86
C PRO A 464 -10.49 15.10 11.67
N MET A 465 -10.13 16.20 12.32
CA MET A 465 -9.14 16.16 13.40
C MET A 465 -9.63 15.25 14.54
N HIS A 466 -8.68 14.69 15.29
CA HIS A 466 -8.99 13.85 16.48
C HIS A 466 -9.81 12.59 16.16
N SER A 467 -9.57 12.00 14.99
CA SER A 467 -10.19 10.75 14.54
C SER A 467 -9.55 9.49 15.15
N GLY A 468 -8.36 9.59 15.74
CA GLY A 468 -7.61 8.44 16.27
C GLY A 468 -8.37 7.63 17.33
N LYS A 469 -8.16 6.31 17.28
CA LYS A 469 -8.78 5.33 18.19
C LYS A 469 -7.70 4.41 18.74
N TYR A 470 -7.69 4.24 20.06
CA TYR A 470 -6.65 3.49 20.76
C TYR A 470 -7.13 2.12 21.18
N PHE A 471 -6.35 1.09 20.84
CA PHE A 471 -6.65 -0.32 21.08
C PHE A 471 -5.47 -1.03 21.77
N TYR A 472 -5.75 -2.14 22.43
CA TYR A 472 -4.72 -3.03 22.97
C TYR A 472 -4.17 -3.98 21.90
N THR A 473 -2.87 -4.30 22.02
CA THR A 473 -2.12 -5.20 21.14
C THR A 473 -2.03 -6.62 21.71
N SER A 474 -1.38 -7.52 20.99
CA SER A 474 -1.06 -8.89 21.41
C SER A 474 -0.16 -8.95 22.65
N ASP A 475 0.62 -7.90 22.93
CA ASP A 475 1.47 -7.78 24.11
C ASP A 475 0.73 -7.37 25.39
N ALA A 476 -0.53 -6.95 25.28
CA ALA A 476 -1.35 -6.63 26.45
C ALA A 476 -1.67 -7.86 27.32
N SER A 477 -2.30 -7.63 28.48
CA SER A 477 -2.84 -8.72 29.30
C SER A 477 -3.90 -9.53 28.53
N PRO A 478 -4.04 -10.85 28.79
CA PRO A 478 -4.79 -11.78 27.93
C PRO A 478 -6.21 -11.37 27.56
N GLU A 479 -6.93 -10.68 28.44
CA GLU A 479 -8.32 -10.27 28.22
C GLU A 479 -8.43 -9.22 27.10
N GLY A 480 -7.51 -8.25 27.05
CA GLY A 480 -7.50 -7.15 26.08
C GLY A 480 -6.85 -7.47 24.74
N ARG A 481 -6.20 -8.62 24.60
CA ARG A 481 -5.54 -9.01 23.35
C ARG A 481 -6.53 -9.10 22.18
N PRO A 482 -6.10 -8.75 20.95
CA PRO A 482 -6.81 -9.04 19.71
C PRO A 482 -7.29 -10.48 19.66
N MET A 483 -8.49 -10.68 19.11
CA MET A 483 -9.14 -11.98 19.04
C MET A 483 -9.73 -12.24 17.68
N LEU A 484 -9.48 -13.44 17.15
CA LEU A 484 -10.20 -13.98 16.01
C LEU A 484 -11.06 -15.15 16.47
N GLN A 485 -12.37 -15.06 16.26
CA GLN A 485 -13.29 -16.18 16.45
C GLN A 485 -13.71 -16.72 15.09
N VAL A 486 -13.60 -18.03 14.89
CA VAL A 486 -13.90 -18.70 13.61
C VAL A 486 -14.90 -19.81 13.84
N VAL A 487 -16.06 -19.71 13.20
CA VAL A 487 -17.06 -20.79 13.12
C VAL A 487 -16.77 -21.60 11.87
N TRP A 488 -16.59 -22.91 12.02
CA TRP A 488 -16.35 -23.82 10.90
C TRP A 488 -17.33 -25.00 10.90
N GLY A 489 -17.47 -25.63 9.74
CA GLY A 489 -18.38 -26.76 9.54
C GLY A 489 -17.85 -27.80 8.55
N ASP A 490 -18.58 -28.91 8.47
CA ASP A 490 -18.39 -29.93 7.43
C ASP A 490 -19.15 -29.51 6.16
N PRO A 491 -18.56 -29.68 4.96
CA PRO A 491 -19.24 -29.42 3.68
C PRO A 491 -20.57 -30.14 3.51
#